data_AF-A0AAD0UUA7-F1
#
_entry.id   AF-A0AAD0UUA7-F1
#
_cell.length_a   1.000
_cell.length_b   1.000
_cell.length_c   1.000
_cell.angle_alpha   90.00
_cell.angle_beta   90.00
_cell.angle_gamma   90.00
#
_symmetry.space_group_name_H-M   'P 1'
#
loop_
_entity.id
_entity.type
_entity.pdbx_description
1 polymer ?
#
loop_
_entity_poly.entity_id
_entity_poly.type
_entity_poly.pdbx_seq_one_letter_code
_entity_poly.pdbx_strand_id
1 'polypeptide(L)'
;MGFSKAIITSGPTREWIDPVRYISNASSGKMGFHIAEEIGKWISDVVYIHGQVLEDYKKPKGSRRISVETTSDLCDAVIGEIGPGTILIMAAAPADFRPAKSKESKIKKEDGSETILLELIKNPDILKTVSSKIARENIVGCCLVGFAAETDSLEEYARGKLKNKNLDYIVGNYVGKNEKGFGEVDTTVSIFSASGKATEIGPFSKELISEKIVEFLKAVTSKSALKF
;
A
#
# COMPACT_ATOMS: atom_id res chain seq x y z
N MET A 1 1.10 -20.16 -15.71
CA MET A 1 1.11 -20.35 -14.24
C MET A 1 0.40 -19.15 -13.61
N GLY A 2 -0.59 -19.37 -12.75
CA GLY A 2 -1.30 -18.30 -12.04
C GLY A 2 -0.70 -18.05 -10.65
N PHE A 3 -1.06 -16.92 -10.02
CA PHE A 3 -0.71 -16.65 -8.63
C PHE A 3 -1.47 -17.59 -7.69
N SER A 4 -0.80 -18.10 -6.66
CA SER A 4 -1.39 -18.94 -5.62
C SER A 4 -1.87 -18.14 -4.42
N LYS A 5 -1.28 -16.96 -4.18
CA LYS A 5 -1.58 -16.07 -3.05
C LYS A 5 -1.65 -14.62 -3.49
N ALA A 6 -2.59 -13.86 -2.93
CA ALA A 6 -2.63 -12.41 -3.02
C ALA A 6 -2.47 -11.77 -1.65
N ILE A 7 -1.57 -10.79 -1.52
CA ILE A 7 -1.40 -9.98 -0.32
C ILE A 7 -1.82 -8.55 -0.66
N ILE A 8 -2.74 -7.99 0.11
CA ILE A 8 -3.27 -6.65 -0.10
C ILE A 8 -3.09 -5.89 1.20
N THR A 9 -2.37 -4.77 1.12
CA THR A 9 -2.27 -3.88 2.27
C THR A 9 -3.27 -2.75 2.16
N SER A 10 -3.83 -2.31 3.28
CA SER A 10 -4.78 -1.20 3.30
C SER A 10 -4.71 -0.34 4.56
N GLY A 11 -5.18 0.91 4.42
CA GLY A 11 -5.27 1.86 5.51
C GLY A 11 -3.95 2.51 5.89
N PRO A 12 -4.00 3.51 6.78
CA PRO A 12 -2.84 4.17 7.34
C PRO A 12 -2.26 3.38 8.53
N THR A 13 -0.97 3.53 8.76
CA THR A 13 -0.32 3.11 10.01
C THR A 13 -0.35 4.25 11.04
N ARG A 14 -0.13 3.91 12.31
CA ARG A 14 -0.07 4.84 13.43
C ARG A 14 1.26 4.70 14.15
N GLU A 15 2.05 5.77 14.13
CA GLU A 15 3.35 5.83 14.78
C GLU A 15 3.22 6.58 16.11
N TRP A 16 3.18 5.84 17.21
CA TRP A 16 2.87 6.37 18.54
C TRP A 16 3.96 7.29 19.08
N ILE A 17 3.56 8.51 19.45
CA ILE A 17 4.37 9.49 20.17
C ILE A 17 4.35 9.18 21.68
N ASP A 18 3.16 8.90 22.19
CA ASP A 18 2.86 8.48 23.56
C ASP A 18 1.56 7.64 23.54
N PRO A 19 1.02 7.13 24.67
CA PRO A 19 -0.17 6.26 24.66
C PRO A 19 -1.47 6.93 24.18
N VAL A 20 -1.45 8.22 23.85
CA VAL A 20 -2.63 9.01 23.46
C VAL A 20 -2.48 9.61 22.05
N ARG A 21 -1.26 9.89 21.62
CA ARG A 21 -0.97 10.60 20.37
C ARG A 21 -0.13 9.76 19.43
N TYR A 22 -0.42 9.86 18.14
CA TYR A 22 0.31 9.19 17.08
C TYR A 22 0.39 10.07 15.82
N ILE A 23 1.33 9.74 14.94
CA ILE A 23 1.44 10.27 13.57
C ILE A 23 0.79 9.25 12.62
N SER A 24 -0.06 9.71 11.71
CA SER A 24 -0.79 8.84 10.77
C SER A 24 -1.11 9.59 9.48
N ASN A 25 -1.38 8.84 8.42
CA ASN A 25 -1.84 9.37 7.14
C ASN A 25 -3.37 9.40 7.04
N ALA A 26 -3.92 10.26 6.18
CA ALA A 26 -5.35 10.46 5.98
C ALA A 26 -6.00 9.44 5.01
N SER A 27 -5.64 8.17 5.12
CA SER A 27 -6.25 7.10 4.31
C SER A 27 -7.46 6.51 5.02
N SER A 28 -8.55 6.24 4.30
CA SER A 28 -9.70 5.50 4.83
C SER A 28 -9.56 3.98 4.74
N GLY A 29 -8.65 3.50 3.88
CA GLY A 29 -8.54 2.09 3.51
C GLY A 29 -9.51 1.60 2.44
N LYS A 30 -10.35 2.49 1.88
CA LYS A 30 -11.38 2.12 0.89
C LYS A 30 -10.82 1.42 -0.36
N MET A 31 -9.74 1.95 -0.94
CA MET A 31 -9.12 1.39 -2.15
C MET A 31 -8.60 -0.03 -1.91
N GLY A 32 -7.78 -0.24 -0.89
CA GLY A 32 -7.24 -1.56 -0.58
C GLY A 32 -8.33 -2.57 -0.20
N PHE A 33 -9.44 -2.13 0.41
CA PHE A 33 -10.59 -3.00 0.70
C PHE A 33 -11.24 -3.53 -0.58
N HIS A 34 -11.61 -2.67 -1.53
CA HIS A 34 -12.25 -3.11 -2.76
C HIS A 34 -11.30 -3.91 -3.65
N ILE A 35 -10.01 -3.58 -3.68
CA ILE A 35 -9.00 -4.42 -4.35
C ILE A 35 -8.99 -5.84 -3.75
N ALA A 36 -9.08 -5.97 -2.43
CA ALA A 36 -9.10 -7.27 -1.76
C ALA A 36 -10.38 -8.09 -2.07
N GLU A 37 -11.53 -7.44 -2.24
CA GLU A 37 -12.76 -8.14 -2.67
C GLU A 37 -12.68 -8.60 -4.13
N GLU A 38 -12.17 -7.73 -5.02
CA GLU A 38 -12.09 -8.02 -6.45
C GLU A 38 -11.03 -9.09 -6.76
N ILE A 39 -9.87 -9.03 -6.12
CA ILE A 39 -8.82 -10.04 -6.30
C ILE A 39 -9.26 -11.41 -5.76
N GLY A 40 -10.14 -11.47 -4.75
CA GLY A 40 -10.71 -12.71 -4.23
C GLY A 40 -11.57 -13.47 -5.23
N LYS A 41 -12.06 -12.81 -6.29
CA LYS A 41 -12.75 -13.45 -7.42
C LYS A 41 -11.77 -14.14 -8.39
N TRP A 42 -10.48 -13.83 -8.29
CA TRP A 42 -9.43 -14.37 -9.14
C TRP A 42 -8.51 -15.35 -8.41
N ILE A 43 -8.12 -15.04 -7.17
CA ILE A 43 -7.17 -15.80 -6.36
C ILE A 43 -7.87 -16.19 -5.05
N SER A 44 -7.84 -17.47 -4.68
CA SER A 44 -8.57 -17.98 -3.51
C SER A 44 -7.89 -17.71 -2.18
N ASP A 45 -6.56 -17.73 -2.11
CA ASP A 45 -5.80 -17.39 -0.90
C ASP A 45 -5.49 -15.88 -0.88
N VAL A 46 -6.35 -15.12 -0.21
CA VAL A 46 -6.20 -13.66 -0.05
C VAL A 46 -5.86 -13.32 1.39
N VAL A 47 -4.74 -12.60 1.57
CA VAL A 47 -4.34 -12.02 2.84
C VAL A 47 -4.54 -10.50 2.79
N TYR A 48 -5.46 -10.02 3.61
CA TYR A 48 -5.75 -8.60 3.78
C TYR A 48 -5.07 -8.08 5.06
N ILE A 49 -3.99 -7.33 4.89
CA ILE A 49 -3.21 -6.74 5.99
C ILE A 49 -3.60 -5.28 6.11
N HIS A 50 -4.11 -4.84 7.25
CA HIS A 50 -4.61 -3.47 7.35
C HIS A 50 -4.16 -2.75 8.62
N GLY A 51 -3.86 -1.46 8.44
CA GLY A 51 -3.72 -0.51 9.55
C GLY A 51 -5.08 -0.06 10.08
N GLN A 52 -5.18 1.20 10.51
CA GLN A 52 -6.45 1.74 11.01
C GLN A 52 -7.39 2.16 9.85
N VAL A 53 -8.24 1.25 9.41
CA VAL A 53 -9.31 1.53 8.43
C VAL A 53 -10.64 1.89 9.11
N LEU A 54 -11.57 2.48 8.34
CA LEU A 54 -12.97 2.65 8.77
C LEU A 54 -13.65 1.29 8.94
N GLU A 55 -14.69 1.21 9.78
CA GLU A 55 -15.34 -0.06 10.14
C GLU A 55 -15.82 -0.86 8.93
N ASP A 56 -16.45 -0.18 7.97
CA ASP A 56 -16.95 -0.78 6.73
C ASP A 56 -15.86 -1.44 5.88
N TYR A 57 -14.60 -1.01 6.05
CA TYR A 57 -13.45 -1.49 5.28
C TYR A 57 -12.60 -2.52 6.05
N LYS A 58 -13.02 -2.97 7.24
CA LYS A 58 -12.25 -3.95 8.04
C LYS A 58 -12.39 -5.40 7.57
N LYS A 59 -13.41 -5.73 6.78
CA LYS A 59 -13.81 -7.14 6.55
C LYS A 59 -14.10 -7.45 5.08
N PRO A 60 -13.10 -7.42 4.18
CA PRO A 60 -13.34 -7.81 2.80
C PRO A 60 -13.70 -9.31 2.73
N LYS A 61 -14.72 -9.64 1.93
CA LYS A 61 -15.19 -11.03 1.80
C LYS A 61 -14.10 -11.94 1.24
N GLY A 62 -14.04 -13.17 1.74
CA GLY A 62 -13.12 -14.20 1.23
C GLY A 62 -11.64 -13.98 1.56
N SER A 63 -11.30 -13.10 2.50
CA SER A 63 -9.92 -12.80 2.89
C SER A 63 -9.59 -13.23 4.32
N ARG A 64 -8.37 -13.74 4.52
CA ARG A 64 -7.74 -13.86 5.85
C ARG A 64 -7.18 -12.49 6.24
N ARG A 65 -7.44 -12.07 7.47
CA ARG A 65 -7.15 -10.70 7.92
C ARG A 65 -6.02 -10.66 8.93
N ILE A 66 -5.15 -9.65 8.78
CA ILE A 66 -4.09 -9.34 9.72
C ILE A 66 -4.19 -7.85 10.04
N SER A 67 -4.51 -7.52 11.30
CA SER A 67 -4.50 -6.13 11.76
C SER A 67 -3.10 -5.77 12.23
N VAL A 68 -2.62 -4.61 11.81
CA VAL A 68 -1.32 -4.05 12.21
C VAL A 68 -1.51 -2.63 12.68
N GLU A 69 -0.54 -2.09 13.42
CA GLU A 69 -0.63 -0.72 13.91
C GLU A 69 0.43 0.18 13.28
N THR A 70 1.70 -0.22 13.36
CA THR A 70 2.83 0.58 12.87
C THR A 70 3.28 0.17 11.46
N THR A 71 4.07 1.01 10.80
CA THR A 71 4.75 0.62 9.55
C THR A 71 5.69 -0.57 9.75
N SER A 72 6.27 -0.74 10.94
CA SER A 72 7.09 -1.92 11.25
C SER A 72 6.24 -3.19 11.28
N ASP A 73 5.10 -3.17 11.98
CA ASP A 73 4.18 -4.31 12.04
C ASP A 73 3.67 -4.67 10.64
N LEU A 74 3.33 -3.66 9.84
CA LEU A 74 2.93 -3.86 8.45
C LEU A 74 4.05 -4.51 7.63
N CYS A 75 5.30 -4.07 7.81
CA CYS A 75 6.46 -4.65 7.15
C CYS A 75 6.61 -6.14 7.51
N ASP A 76 6.58 -6.45 8.80
CA ASP A 76 6.78 -7.81 9.31
C ASP A 76 5.66 -8.75 8.85
N ALA A 77 4.40 -8.27 8.88
CA ALA A 77 3.25 -9.02 8.40
C ALA A 77 3.34 -9.34 6.89
N VAL A 78 3.75 -8.37 6.07
CA VAL A 78 3.96 -8.61 4.63
C VAL A 78 5.09 -9.60 4.41
N ILE A 79 6.21 -9.43 5.10
CA ILE A 79 7.38 -10.31 4.99
C ILE A 79 7.07 -11.75 5.39
N GLY A 80 6.25 -11.95 6.43
CA GLY A 80 5.83 -13.27 6.89
C GLY A 80 4.93 -14.01 5.90
N GLU A 81 4.27 -13.30 4.98
CA GLU A 81 3.31 -13.87 4.04
C GLU A 81 3.86 -14.08 2.63
N ILE A 82 4.90 -13.32 2.25
CA ILE A 82 5.52 -13.39 0.92
C ILE A 82 6.16 -14.76 0.68
N GLY A 83 5.76 -15.38 -0.43
CA GLY A 83 6.31 -16.65 -0.91
C GLY A 83 6.15 -16.80 -2.43
N PRO A 84 6.49 -17.98 -3.00
CA PRO A 84 6.40 -18.21 -4.43
C PRO A 84 4.99 -17.99 -4.97
N GLY A 85 4.87 -17.44 -6.18
CA GLY A 85 3.57 -17.24 -6.82
C GLY A 85 2.68 -16.19 -6.15
N THR A 86 3.26 -15.22 -5.43
CA THR A 86 2.50 -14.18 -4.71
C THR A 86 2.33 -12.90 -5.53
N ILE A 87 1.11 -12.39 -5.63
CA ILE A 87 0.87 -10.99 -6.03
C ILE A 87 0.72 -10.12 -4.78
N LEU A 88 1.60 -9.12 -4.63
CA LEU A 88 1.56 -8.15 -3.54
C LEU A 88 1.04 -6.82 -4.08
N ILE A 89 -0.05 -6.31 -3.50
CA ILE A 89 -0.63 -5.00 -3.80
C ILE A 89 -0.54 -4.11 -2.57
N MET A 90 0.45 -3.21 -2.57
CA MET A 90 0.73 -2.29 -1.46
C MET A 90 -0.14 -1.02 -1.54
N ALA A 91 -1.43 -1.15 -1.23
CA ALA A 91 -2.40 -0.03 -1.24
C ALA A 91 -2.58 0.66 0.13
N ALA A 92 -1.85 0.23 1.17
CA ALA A 92 -1.76 0.95 2.44
C ALA A 92 -1.05 2.29 2.29
N ALA A 93 -1.24 3.16 3.28
CA ALA A 93 -0.56 4.44 3.42
C ALA A 93 0.37 4.42 4.65
N PRO A 94 1.48 3.65 4.62
CA PRO A 94 2.43 3.61 5.73
C PRO A 94 3.04 4.99 5.99
N ALA A 95 3.30 5.30 7.25
CA ALA A 95 4.04 6.51 7.61
C ALA A 95 5.53 6.34 7.28
N ASP A 96 6.10 7.30 6.55
CA ASP A 96 7.52 7.29 6.15
C ASP A 96 8.48 7.50 7.33
N PHE A 97 7.99 8.15 8.39
CA PHE A 97 8.74 8.46 9.60
C PHE A 97 7.96 8.06 10.84
N ARG A 98 8.70 7.73 11.91
CA ARG A 98 8.18 7.45 13.26
C ARG A 98 8.95 8.24 14.31
N PRO A 99 8.38 8.48 15.51
CA PRO A 99 9.14 9.02 16.63
C PRO A 99 10.39 8.20 16.93
N ALA A 100 11.53 8.87 17.13
CA ALA A 100 12.79 8.22 17.49
C ALA A 100 12.68 7.47 18.82
N LYS A 101 11.87 8.03 19.75
CA LYS A 101 11.52 7.43 21.04
C LYS A 101 10.04 7.67 21.31
N SER A 102 9.27 6.60 21.47
CA SER A 102 7.91 6.68 22.02
C SER A 102 7.99 6.80 23.54
N LYS A 103 7.10 7.58 24.15
CA LYS A 103 7.03 7.73 25.61
C LYS A 103 5.98 6.76 26.17
N GLU A 104 6.29 6.09 27.28
CA GLU A 104 5.33 5.20 27.96
C GLU A 104 4.21 5.97 28.68
N SER A 105 4.42 7.26 28.96
CA SER A 105 3.45 8.14 29.61
C SER A 105 3.09 9.31 28.69
N LYS A 106 1.83 9.75 28.76
CA LYS A 106 1.36 10.95 28.05
C LYS A 106 2.28 12.15 28.36
N ILE A 107 2.85 12.75 27.32
CA ILE A 107 3.73 13.93 27.50
C ILE A 107 2.87 15.06 28.06
N LYS A 108 3.20 15.52 29.26
CA LYS A 108 2.50 16.61 29.94
C LYS A 108 2.82 17.94 29.28
N LYS A 109 1.95 18.92 29.48
CA LYS A 109 2.33 20.32 29.22
C LYS A 109 3.36 20.70 30.27
N GLU A 110 4.51 21.19 29.85
CA GLU A 110 5.50 21.79 30.74
C GLU A 110 5.20 23.27 30.86
N ASP A 111 5.11 23.78 32.09
CA ASP A 111 4.86 25.20 32.33
C ASP A 111 5.98 26.04 31.69
N GLY A 112 5.59 26.97 30.82
CA GLY A 112 6.52 27.84 30.07
C GLY A 112 6.98 27.30 28.72
N SER A 113 6.60 26.09 28.32
CA SER A 113 6.85 25.59 26.97
C SER A 113 5.62 25.69 26.08
N GLU A 114 5.72 26.53 25.05
CA GLU A 114 4.68 26.69 24.01
C GLU A 114 4.80 25.65 22.88
N THR A 115 5.88 24.86 22.86
CA THR A 115 6.18 23.94 21.74
C THR A 115 6.62 22.56 22.23
N ILE A 116 6.41 21.55 21.39
CA ILE A 116 6.97 20.21 21.57
C ILE A 116 7.87 19.90 20.38
N LEU A 117 9.09 19.43 20.65
CA LEU A 117 10.00 18.93 19.63
C LEU A 117 9.94 17.40 19.59
N LEU A 118 9.66 16.86 18.40
CA LEU A 118 9.64 15.43 18.15
C LEU A 118 10.76 15.10 17.15
N GLU A 119 11.74 14.34 17.61
CA GLU A 119 12.74 13.75 16.72
C GLU A 119 12.11 12.56 15.98
N LEU A 120 12.19 12.56 14.65
CA LEU A 120 11.63 11.53 13.79
C LEU A 120 12.74 10.77 13.06
N ILE A 121 12.59 9.45 12.98
CA ILE A 121 13.46 8.57 12.21
C ILE A 121 12.67 7.86 11.11
N LYS A 122 13.36 7.46 10.04
CA LYS A 122 12.73 6.76 8.93
C LYS A 122 12.16 5.41 9.36
N ASN A 123 10.98 5.10 8.87
CA ASN A 123 10.42 3.76 8.92
C ASN A 123 11.08 2.84 7.87
N PRO A 124 10.95 1.50 8.03
CA PRO A 124 11.45 0.57 7.02
C PRO A 124 10.72 0.79 5.68
N ASP A 125 11.45 0.73 4.58
CA ASP A 125 10.85 0.69 3.25
C ASP A 125 10.36 -0.73 2.97
N ILE A 126 9.06 -0.96 3.16
CA ILE A 126 8.43 -2.29 3.07
C ILE A 126 8.73 -2.95 1.71
N LEU A 127 8.53 -2.22 0.62
CA LEU A 127 8.70 -2.74 -0.74
C LEU A 127 10.17 -3.09 -1.04
N LYS A 128 11.11 -2.25 -0.58
CA LYS A 128 12.54 -2.56 -0.67
C LYS A 128 12.91 -3.78 0.18
N THR A 129 12.32 -3.93 1.34
CA THR A 129 12.53 -5.07 2.25
C THR A 129 12.02 -6.36 1.61
N VAL A 130 10.83 -6.31 1.00
CA VAL A 130 10.23 -7.44 0.27
C VAL A 130 11.08 -7.84 -0.93
N SER A 131 11.47 -6.91 -1.79
CA SER A 131 12.28 -7.24 -2.97
C SER A 131 13.66 -7.78 -2.58
N SER A 132 14.26 -7.26 -1.50
CA SER A 132 15.50 -7.81 -0.93
C SER A 132 15.33 -9.24 -0.43
N LYS A 133 14.23 -9.56 0.26
CA LYS A 133 13.91 -10.93 0.69
C LYS A 133 13.74 -11.87 -0.49
N ILE A 134 12.96 -11.46 -1.50
CA ILE A 134 12.71 -12.25 -2.72
C ILE A 134 14.03 -12.60 -3.41
N ALA A 135 14.92 -11.61 -3.58
CA ALA A 135 16.22 -11.83 -4.19
C ALA A 135 17.11 -12.76 -3.34
N ARG A 136 17.17 -12.53 -2.02
CA ARG A 136 18.00 -13.32 -1.10
C ARG A 136 17.57 -14.78 -1.02
N GLU A 137 16.27 -15.04 -1.07
CA GLU A 137 15.69 -16.39 -0.92
C GLU A 137 15.31 -17.04 -2.26
N ASN A 138 15.63 -16.39 -3.40
CA ASN A 138 15.29 -16.84 -4.75
C ASN A 138 13.80 -17.19 -4.92
N ILE A 139 12.91 -16.37 -4.36
CA ILE A 139 11.47 -16.56 -4.47
C ILE A 139 11.04 -16.21 -5.90
N VAL A 140 10.34 -17.12 -6.57
CA VAL A 140 9.95 -16.97 -7.97
C VAL A 140 8.45 -16.73 -8.16
N GLY A 141 8.09 -16.11 -9.28
CA GLY A 141 6.70 -15.90 -9.66
C GLY A 141 5.96 -14.85 -8.84
N CYS A 142 6.68 -13.95 -8.17
CA CYS A 142 6.08 -12.81 -7.49
C CYS A 142 5.75 -11.69 -8.47
N CYS A 143 4.70 -10.92 -8.16
CA CYS A 143 4.39 -9.65 -8.80
C CYS A 143 4.19 -8.59 -7.72
N LEU A 144 4.97 -7.50 -7.77
CA LEU A 144 4.96 -6.43 -6.78
C LEU A 144 4.32 -5.17 -7.37
N VAL A 145 3.19 -4.76 -6.80
CA VAL A 145 2.43 -3.58 -7.18
C VAL A 145 2.46 -2.57 -6.03
N GLY A 146 3.01 -1.38 -6.27
CA GLY A 146 2.98 -0.28 -5.32
C GLY A 146 1.92 0.76 -5.66
N PHE A 147 1.55 1.59 -4.68
CA PHE A 147 0.72 2.78 -4.88
C PHE A 147 1.55 4.06 -4.68
N ALA A 148 1.18 5.10 -5.41
CA ALA A 148 1.74 6.43 -5.26
C ALA A 148 0.65 7.50 -5.38
N ALA A 149 0.67 8.45 -4.45
CA ALA A 149 -0.16 9.63 -4.50
C ALA A 149 0.79 10.83 -4.59
N GLU A 150 0.75 11.58 -5.69
CA GLU A 150 1.70 12.67 -5.97
C GLU A 150 0.95 13.95 -6.39
N THR A 151 1.55 15.12 -6.20
CA THR A 151 0.94 16.42 -6.55
C THR A 151 1.27 16.86 -7.97
N ASP A 152 2.51 16.64 -8.42
CA ASP A 152 3.04 17.31 -9.63
C ASP A 152 3.69 16.32 -10.64
N SER A 153 4.68 15.54 -10.21
CA SER A 153 5.51 14.72 -11.13
C SER A 153 5.25 13.22 -11.06
N LEU A 154 3.98 12.79 -11.16
CA LEU A 154 3.58 11.40 -10.92
C LEU A 154 4.38 10.35 -11.71
N GLU A 155 4.61 10.56 -13.01
CA GLU A 155 5.35 9.60 -13.84
C GLU A 155 6.81 9.46 -13.43
N GLU A 156 7.49 10.59 -13.16
CA GLU A 156 8.89 10.59 -12.73
C GLU A 156 9.05 9.83 -11.40
N TYR A 157 8.19 10.15 -10.42
CA TYR A 157 8.17 9.45 -9.14
C TYR A 157 7.85 7.96 -9.29
N ALA A 158 6.87 7.61 -10.13
CA ALA A 158 6.52 6.22 -10.40
C ALA A 158 7.71 5.45 -10.98
N ARG A 159 8.40 6.00 -11.99
CA ARG A 159 9.59 5.39 -12.60
C ARG A 159 10.73 5.23 -11.59
N GLY A 160 10.94 6.23 -10.74
CA GLY A 160 11.91 6.15 -9.64
C GLY A 160 11.59 5.01 -8.67
N LYS A 161 10.32 4.89 -8.22
CA LYS A 161 9.88 3.83 -7.30
C LYS A 161 9.98 2.44 -7.94
N LEU A 162 9.55 2.28 -9.19
CA LEU A 162 9.66 1.04 -9.96
C LEU A 162 11.10 0.51 -9.94
N LYS A 163 12.07 1.36 -10.31
CA LYS A 163 13.48 0.99 -10.36
C LYS A 163 14.08 0.73 -8.97
N ASN A 164 13.87 1.66 -8.03
CA ASN A 164 14.54 1.62 -6.73
C ASN A 164 14.03 0.49 -5.82
N LYS A 165 12.78 0.06 -6.02
CA LYS A 165 12.13 -0.96 -5.20
C LYS A 165 11.91 -2.28 -5.94
N ASN A 166 12.35 -2.37 -7.19
CA ASN A 166 12.19 -3.53 -8.08
C ASN A 166 10.74 -3.99 -8.19
N LEU A 167 9.86 -3.07 -8.60
CA LEU A 167 8.42 -3.31 -8.71
C LEU A 167 8.04 -3.57 -10.16
N ASP A 168 7.00 -4.38 -10.36
CA ASP A 168 6.42 -4.64 -11.67
C ASP A 168 5.52 -3.47 -12.11
N TYR A 169 4.73 -2.95 -11.16
CA TYR A 169 3.78 -1.88 -11.41
C TYR A 169 3.70 -0.84 -10.28
N ILE A 170 3.39 0.38 -10.67
CA ILE A 170 2.94 1.45 -9.76
C ILE A 170 1.57 1.92 -10.20
N VAL A 171 0.60 1.88 -9.30
CA VAL A 171 -0.69 2.56 -9.46
C VAL A 171 -0.56 3.95 -8.84
N GLY A 172 -0.56 4.96 -9.70
CA GLY A 172 -0.38 6.36 -9.34
C GLY A 172 -1.68 7.15 -9.45
N ASN A 173 -1.93 8.08 -8.55
CA ASN A 173 -2.97 9.09 -8.73
C ASN A 173 -2.48 10.47 -8.28
N TYR A 174 -3.00 11.51 -8.93
CA TYR A 174 -2.76 12.89 -8.50
C TYR A 174 -3.59 13.20 -7.25
N VAL A 175 -2.97 13.85 -6.26
CA VAL A 175 -3.62 14.32 -5.01
C VAL A 175 -3.22 15.76 -4.73
N GLY A 176 -4.15 16.64 -4.34
CA GLY A 176 -3.84 18.04 -4.02
C GLY A 176 -4.96 18.74 -3.26
N LYS A 177 -4.70 19.87 -2.59
CA LYS A 177 -5.70 20.59 -1.77
C LYS A 177 -6.97 21.03 -2.54
N ASN A 178 -6.86 21.16 -3.87
CA ASN A 178 -7.96 21.54 -4.76
C ASN A 178 -8.39 20.41 -5.71
N GLU A 179 -7.74 19.26 -5.65
CA GLU A 179 -8.05 18.09 -6.47
C GLU A 179 -8.46 16.93 -5.57
N LYS A 180 -9.61 16.33 -5.87
CA LYS A 180 -10.35 15.33 -5.12
C LYS A 180 -9.55 14.03 -4.83
N GLY A 181 -8.50 14.11 -4.01
CA GLY A 181 -7.54 13.02 -3.77
C GLY A 181 -7.88 12.12 -2.58
N PHE A 182 -8.71 12.59 -1.64
CA PHE A 182 -9.07 11.83 -0.44
C PHE A 182 -10.56 12.03 -0.11
N GLY A 183 -11.44 11.27 -0.79
CA GLY A 183 -12.88 11.30 -0.52
C GLY A 183 -13.70 10.41 -1.44
N GLU A 184 -15.01 10.36 -1.25
CA GLU A 184 -16.04 9.57 -1.96
C GLU A 184 -16.32 10.04 -3.40
N VAL A 185 -15.37 10.71 -4.04
CA VAL A 185 -15.54 11.25 -5.39
C VAL A 185 -14.78 10.39 -6.40
N ASP A 186 -15.25 10.38 -7.65
CA ASP A 186 -14.58 9.71 -8.75
C ASP A 186 -13.10 10.09 -8.84
N THR A 187 -12.25 9.09 -9.09
CA THR A 187 -10.80 9.21 -9.14
C THR A 187 -10.26 8.63 -10.45
N THR A 188 -9.12 9.13 -10.90
CA THR A 188 -8.37 8.61 -12.03
C THR A 188 -7.02 8.11 -11.54
N VAL A 189 -6.66 6.89 -11.97
CA VAL A 189 -5.35 6.29 -11.68
C VAL A 189 -4.60 6.05 -12.98
N SER A 190 -3.29 6.26 -12.97
CA SER A 190 -2.37 5.86 -14.02
C SER A 190 -1.55 4.66 -13.52
N ILE A 191 -1.50 3.59 -14.31
CA ILE A 191 -0.65 2.44 -14.01
C ILE A 191 0.64 2.57 -14.83
N PHE A 192 1.77 2.52 -14.14
CA PHE A 192 3.11 2.58 -14.72
C PHE A 192 3.81 1.24 -14.57
N SER A 193 4.67 0.92 -15.54
CA SER A 193 5.57 -0.22 -15.53
C SER A 193 6.98 0.21 -15.95
N ALA A 194 7.94 -0.70 -15.99
CA ALA A 194 9.30 -0.40 -16.46
C ALA A 194 9.34 0.19 -17.89
N SER A 195 8.35 -0.10 -18.75
CA SER A 195 8.25 0.46 -20.09
C SER A 195 7.57 1.84 -20.16
N GLY A 196 7.24 2.44 -19.02
CA GLY A 196 6.50 3.70 -18.92
C GLY A 196 5.03 3.51 -18.55
N LYS A 197 4.20 4.52 -18.85
CA LYS A 197 2.75 4.47 -18.59
C LYS A 197 2.11 3.33 -19.37
N ALA A 198 1.52 2.38 -18.65
CA ALA A 198 0.88 1.19 -19.21
C ALA A 198 -0.59 1.46 -19.55
N THR A 199 -1.30 2.17 -18.67
CA THR A 199 -2.70 2.54 -18.89
C THR A 199 -3.13 3.68 -17.96
N GLU A 200 -4.30 4.26 -18.24
CA GLU A 200 -5.02 5.20 -17.38
C GLU A 200 -6.45 4.71 -17.23
N ILE A 201 -6.98 4.81 -16.01
CA ILE A 201 -8.29 4.28 -15.64
C ILE A 201 -9.02 5.38 -14.87
N GLY A 202 -10.19 5.80 -15.35
CA GLY A 202 -11.04 6.79 -14.69
C GLY A 202 -11.44 7.96 -15.60
N PRO A 203 -12.22 8.91 -15.06
CA PRO A 203 -12.65 8.99 -13.66
C PRO A 203 -13.78 7.99 -13.33
N PHE A 204 -13.66 7.26 -12.22
CA PHE A 204 -14.71 6.37 -11.70
C PHE A 204 -14.68 6.30 -10.17
N SER A 205 -15.72 5.71 -9.56
CA SER A 205 -15.73 5.37 -8.13
C SER A 205 -14.56 4.46 -7.76
N LYS A 206 -14.12 4.49 -6.49
CA LYS A 206 -12.99 3.68 -6.01
C LYS A 206 -13.25 2.19 -6.14
N GLU A 207 -14.50 1.78 -6.02
CA GLU A 207 -15.02 0.45 -6.29
C GLU A 207 -14.67 0.02 -7.72
N LEU A 208 -15.11 0.80 -8.72
CA LEU A 208 -14.89 0.48 -10.13
C LEU A 208 -13.42 0.65 -10.55
N ILE A 209 -12.68 1.58 -9.94
CA ILE A 209 -11.23 1.69 -10.13
C ILE A 209 -10.53 0.43 -9.62
N SER A 210 -10.93 -0.11 -8.46
CA SER A 210 -10.34 -1.33 -7.89
C SER A 210 -10.57 -2.54 -8.78
N GLU A 211 -11.80 -2.69 -9.30
CA GLU A 211 -12.14 -3.72 -10.28
C GLU A 211 -11.25 -3.62 -11.52
N LYS A 212 -11.15 -2.44 -12.12
CA LYS A 212 -10.35 -2.21 -13.33
C LYS A 212 -8.85 -2.40 -13.12
N ILE A 213 -8.32 -2.08 -11.94
CA ILE A 213 -6.93 -2.39 -11.57
C ILE A 213 -6.72 -3.91 -11.57
N VAL A 214 -7.63 -4.67 -10.96
CA VAL A 214 -7.53 -6.15 -10.91
C VAL A 214 -7.68 -6.76 -12.30
N GLU A 215 -8.61 -6.26 -13.13
CA GLU A 215 -8.75 -6.67 -14.53
C GLU A 215 -7.46 -6.46 -15.33
N PHE A 216 -6.85 -5.28 -15.19
CA PHE A 216 -5.57 -4.97 -15.83
C PHE A 216 -4.49 -5.98 -15.39
N LEU A 217 -4.32 -6.18 -14.09
CA LEU A 217 -3.30 -7.09 -13.53
C LEU A 217 -3.52 -8.53 -14.01
N LYS A 218 -4.76 -9.00 -14.07
CA LYS A 218 -5.12 -10.32 -14.59
C LYS A 218 -4.80 -10.46 -16.08
N ALA A 219 -5.08 -9.43 -16.88
CA ALA A 219 -4.84 -9.46 -18.32
C ALA A 219 -3.34 -9.48 -18.67
N VAL A 220 -2.52 -8.64 -18.02
CA VAL A 220 -1.08 -8.55 -18.32
C VAL A 220 -0.32 -9.78 -17.84
N THR A 221 -0.72 -10.39 -16.72
CA THR A 221 -0.08 -11.60 -16.18
C THR A 221 -0.43 -12.85 -16.98
N SER A 222 -1.67 -12.93 -17.50
CA SER A 222 -2.09 -14.00 -18.42
C SER A 222 -1.33 -13.97 -19.75
N LYS A 223 -1.04 -12.77 -20.28
CA LYS A 223 -0.26 -12.62 -21.53
C LYS A 223 1.23 -12.93 -21.35
N SER A 224 1.80 -12.62 -20.19
CA SER A 224 3.19 -12.96 -19.87
C SER A 224 3.40 -14.48 -19.79
N ALA A 225 2.41 -15.22 -19.28
CA ALA A 225 2.42 -16.68 -19.21
C ALA A 225 2.34 -17.39 -20.58
N LEU A 226 2.04 -16.67 -21.67
CA LEU A 226 1.96 -17.20 -23.04
C LEU A 226 3.24 -16.96 -23.87
N LYS A 227 4.27 -16.34 -23.28
CA LYS A 227 5.55 -16.03 -23.96
C LYS A 227 6.69 -17.03 -23.64
N PHE A 228 6.38 -18.15 -23.02
CA PHE A 228 7.32 -19.24 -22.75
C PHE A 228 6.77 -20.56 -23.30
#